data_AF-A0A1E1XJH1-F1
#
_entry.id   AF-A0A1E1XJH1-F1
#
_cell.length_a   1.000
_cell.length_b   1.000
_cell.length_c   1.000
_cell.angle_alpha   90.00
_cell.angle_beta   90.00
_cell.angle_gamma   90.00
#
_symmetry.space_group_name_H-M   'P 1'
#
loop_
_entity.id
_entity.type
_entity.pdbx_description
1 polymer ?
#
loop_
_entity_poly.entity_id
_entity_poly.type
_entity_poly.pdbx_seq_one_letter_code
_entity_poly.pdbx_strand_id
1 'polypeptide(L)'
;MLLAALLSHFTQVSRSESVAVQDGEERTMAGTVDDDGAVVPVPGGNGDCTADAPLAQWVPRLWPFLGHNSVAVRLSVLRSLLILTSDGGAPQPLNEWIPPLLPCMLRLLYQRCLLETSTEVLNLIYQVWEKVVRGAPLGPLLTAACPHMSSWLCLLMHPAHLQVDVVALQWLVLPPNLKPDKRIRRAPGGPQEGPTAAPGGGPLLGGEVYLAGAESLNESPAERELLVLRCRCTAAKLLGLLSGLVTQPMPGLEAVVPPVVESPVESYARLVLFHLASKSALQRMMTAAVMAHWVTLHPDHLCPASVRDRVLECLGETLYFDEMASGFTRLQQDARDFIALLRHFGLPLDPHFQPTVVLTVDQVIDLVTTVFQGLVQQVRLKPKVAESLEEKRRGLLKAAQQIQRDQVTLSTRVQSSLATFLVRLQRLPDKLNPVIRPLMESIRREESPLLQEDSAHSLVRLMDSCVERVPCPNGKIVRNLLAYLC
;
A
#
# COMPACT_ATOMS: atom_id res chain seq x y z
N MET A 1 31.29 2.98 -10.59
CA MET A 1 31.81 2.72 -11.96
C MET A 1 30.79 2.07 -12.89
N LEU A 2 29.85 1.22 -12.44
CA LEU A 2 28.72 0.79 -13.31
C LEU A 2 27.73 1.93 -13.64
N LEU A 3 27.54 2.89 -12.72
CA LEU A 3 26.67 4.06 -12.95
C LEU A 3 27.29 5.08 -13.94
N ALA A 4 28.62 5.05 -14.12
CA ALA A 4 29.31 5.93 -15.07
C ALA A 4 29.28 5.37 -16.51
N ALA A 5 29.22 4.05 -16.67
CA ALA A 5 29.11 3.38 -17.97
C ALA A 5 27.71 3.51 -18.59
N LEU A 6 26.66 3.67 -17.77
CA LEU A 6 25.28 3.81 -18.24
C LEU A 6 24.92 5.24 -18.67
N LEU A 7 25.65 6.26 -18.19
CA LEU A 7 25.42 7.67 -18.52
C LEU A 7 26.20 8.13 -19.77
N SER A 8 27.28 7.45 -20.16
CA SER A 8 28.08 7.80 -21.34
C SER A 8 27.45 7.38 -22.67
N HIS A 9 26.51 6.44 -22.66
CA HIS A 9 25.88 5.94 -23.89
C HIS A 9 24.76 6.84 -24.44
N PHE A 10 24.23 7.76 -23.62
CA PHE A 10 23.14 8.66 -24.02
C PHE A 10 23.61 10.01 -24.63
N THR A 11 24.92 10.30 -24.60
CA THR A 11 25.47 11.54 -25.17
C THR A 11 26.11 11.34 -26.56
N GLN A 12 26.23 10.11 -27.06
CA GLN A 12 26.92 9.80 -28.32
C GLN A 12 26.00 9.66 -29.55
N VAL A 13 24.67 9.77 -29.40
CA VAL A 13 23.74 9.75 -30.55
C VAL A 13 23.65 11.12 -31.26
N SER A 14 24.35 12.16 -30.78
CA SER A 14 24.19 13.52 -31.32
C SER A 14 25.42 14.17 -31.96
N ARG A 15 26.55 13.48 -32.13
CA ARG A 15 27.71 14.10 -32.80
C ARG A 15 28.54 13.12 -33.64
N SER A 16 28.65 13.49 -34.92
CA SER A 16 29.74 13.26 -35.85
C SER A 16 29.94 11.86 -36.42
N GLU A 17 29.21 11.60 -37.51
CA GLU A 17 29.85 11.31 -38.80
C GLU A 17 31.02 12.30 -39.05
N SER A 18 32.25 11.81 -39.21
CA SER A 18 33.27 12.33 -40.15
C SER A 18 34.64 11.64 -39.96
N VAL A 19 34.94 10.70 -40.86
CA VAL A 19 36.19 10.60 -41.67
C VAL A 19 37.58 10.66 -40.98
N ALA A 20 38.19 9.46 -40.89
CA ALA A 20 39.46 8.98 -41.47
C ALA A 20 40.87 9.37 -40.96
N VAL A 21 41.75 8.35 -41.10
CA VAL A 21 43.17 8.31 -41.58
C VAL A 21 44.26 7.83 -40.58
N GLN A 22 44.83 6.64 -40.90
CA GLN A 22 46.24 6.13 -40.82
C GLN A 22 46.99 6.09 -39.46
N ASP A 23 47.94 5.20 -39.15
CA ASP A 23 48.87 4.32 -39.89
C ASP A 23 49.43 3.18 -38.97
N GLY A 24 49.92 2.09 -39.59
CA GLY A 24 51.08 1.22 -39.21
C GLY A 24 51.03 0.38 -37.91
N GLU A 25 51.53 -0.86 -37.78
CA GLU A 25 52.47 -1.68 -38.55
C GLU A 25 52.31 -3.18 -38.21
N GLU A 26 52.43 -4.00 -39.26
CA GLU A 26 53.08 -5.31 -39.43
C GLU A 26 53.19 -6.36 -38.29
N ARG A 27 52.69 -7.57 -38.61
CA ARG A 27 53.45 -8.84 -38.46
C ARG A 27 52.94 -9.94 -39.42
N THR A 28 53.76 -10.21 -40.42
CA THR A 28 53.89 -11.40 -41.32
C THR A 28 54.20 -12.68 -40.52
N MET A 29 54.05 -13.95 -40.92
CA MET A 29 53.68 -14.78 -42.09
C MET A 29 53.06 -16.09 -41.51
N ALA A 30 52.32 -17.00 -42.17
CA ALA A 30 52.59 -17.74 -43.40
C ALA A 30 51.34 -18.55 -43.80
N GLY A 31 51.16 -18.81 -45.11
CA GLY A 31 49.94 -19.38 -45.69
C GLY A 31 49.98 -20.86 -46.07
N THR A 32 48.89 -21.30 -46.71
CA THR A 32 48.83 -22.32 -47.77
C THR A 32 47.47 -22.20 -48.48
N VAL A 33 47.49 -22.36 -49.80
CA VAL A 33 46.37 -22.21 -50.75
C VAL A 33 45.79 -23.58 -51.10
N ASP A 34 44.50 -23.54 -51.46
CA ASP A 34 43.53 -24.58 -51.82
C ASP A 34 43.97 -25.71 -52.77
N ASP A 35 43.23 -26.81 -52.73
CA ASP A 35 42.86 -27.55 -53.95
C ASP A 35 41.48 -28.24 -53.77
N ASP A 36 40.68 -28.18 -54.84
CA ASP A 36 39.32 -28.70 -55.07
C ASP A 36 38.67 -29.67 -54.05
N GLY A 37 37.43 -29.34 -53.62
CA GLY A 37 36.55 -30.34 -53.00
C GLY A 37 35.27 -29.77 -52.39
N ALA A 38 34.15 -29.91 -53.09
CA ALA A 38 32.82 -29.66 -52.54
C ALA A 38 32.58 -30.48 -51.24
N VAL A 39 32.17 -29.80 -50.16
CA VAL A 39 31.81 -30.44 -48.88
C VAL A 39 30.34 -30.21 -48.55
N VAL A 40 29.62 -31.32 -48.47
CA VAL A 40 28.26 -31.50 -47.95
C VAL A 40 28.21 -31.13 -46.46
N PRO A 41 27.20 -30.40 -45.95
CA PRO A 41 27.04 -30.25 -44.51
C PRO A 41 26.37 -31.51 -43.93
N VAL A 42 27.13 -32.33 -43.21
CA VAL A 42 26.60 -33.36 -42.30
C VAL A 42 26.60 -32.79 -40.87
N PRO A 43 25.53 -33.00 -40.09
CA PRO A 43 25.32 -32.35 -38.81
C PRO A 43 26.06 -33.06 -37.67
N GLY A 44 26.51 -32.29 -36.68
CA GLY A 44 26.91 -32.83 -35.38
C GLY A 44 28.14 -32.16 -34.78
N GLY A 45 27.92 -31.34 -33.77
CA GLY A 45 28.97 -30.74 -32.95
C GLY A 45 28.38 -29.88 -31.83
N ASN A 46 27.83 -30.57 -30.81
CA ASN A 46 27.59 -30.15 -29.42
C ASN A 46 27.92 -28.67 -29.12
N GLY A 47 26.96 -27.84 -28.72
CA GLY A 47 26.22 -28.04 -27.48
C GLY A 47 26.85 -27.13 -26.41
N ASP A 48 26.55 -25.84 -26.50
CA ASP A 48 26.51 -24.90 -25.37
C ASP A 48 25.81 -23.60 -25.84
N CYS A 49 24.48 -23.69 -25.95
CA CYS A 49 23.62 -22.52 -26.11
C CYS A 49 22.91 -22.22 -24.79
N THR A 50 23.67 -22.01 -23.71
CA THR A 50 23.18 -21.28 -22.53
C THR A 50 23.61 -19.83 -22.68
N ALA A 51 22.97 -19.10 -23.59
CA ALA A 51 23.00 -17.64 -23.53
C ALA A 51 22.13 -17.21 -22.35
N ASP A 52 22.69 -17.29 -21.14
CA ASP A 52 22.07 -16.76 -19.93
C ASP A 52 21.61 -15.32 -20.19
N ALA A 53 20.33 -15.02 -19.99
CA ALA A 53 19.79 -13.68 -20.20
C ALA A 53 20.56 -12.68 -19.32
N PRO A 54 21.46 -11.84 -19.89
CA PRO A 54 22.40 -11.04 -19.09
C PRO A 54 21.64 -10.11 -18.15
N LEU A 55 20.49 -9.58 -18.58
CA LEU A 55 19.64 -8.71 -17.75
C LEU A 55 19.16 -9.40 -16.47
N ALA A 56 18.81 -10.69 -16.51
CA ALA A 56 18.43 -11.44 -15.33
C ALA A 56 19.57 -11.53 -14.29
N GLN A 57 20.83 -11.45 -14.72
CA GLN A 57 22.00 -11.45 -13.84
C GLN A 57 22.42 -10.04 -13.37
N TRP A 58 22.23 -9.02 -14.20
CA TRP A 58 22.68 -7.65 -13.89
C TRP A 58 21.66 -6.84 -13.10
N VAL A 59 20.37 -6.94 -13.43
CA VAL A 59 19.30 -6.19 -12.77
C VAL A 59 19.30 -6.39 -11.25
N PRO A 60 19.55 -7.60 -10.71
CA PRO A 60 19.66 -7.78 -9.26
C PRO A 60 20.69 -6.92 -8.53
N ARG A 61 21.70 -6.42 -9.23
CA ARG A 61 22.70 -5.51 -8.64
C ARG A 61 22.12 -4.13 -8.31
N LEU A 62 20.93 -3.81 -8.81
CA LEU A 62 20.22 -2.56 -8.51
C LEU A 62 19.41 -2.63 -7.21
N TRP A 63 19.08 -3.83 -6.72
CA TRP A 63 18.22 -4.01 -5.55
C TRP A 63 18.70 -3.26 -4.30
N PRO A 64 20.00 -3.24 -3.93
CA PRO A 64 20.46 -2.50 -2.75
C PRO A 64 20.18 -1.00 -2.81
N PHE A 65 20.08 -0.45 -4.02
CA PHE A 65 19.91 0.98 -4.24
C PHE A 65 18.43 1.42 -4.20
N LEU A 66 17.47 0.49 -4.26
CA LEU A 66 16.05 0.79 -4.03
C LEU A 66 15.80 1.26 -2.58
N GLY A 67 16.59 0.78 -1.63
CA GLY A 67 16.52 1.15 -0.21
C GLY A 67 17.37 2.35 0.19
N HIS A 68 18.04 3.02 -0.76
CA HIS A 68 19.06 4.01 -0.45
C HIS A 68 18.47 5.31 0.14
N ASN A 69 19.16 5.91 1.12
CA ASN A 69 18.70 7.11 1.83
C ASN A 69 18.47 8.31 0.87
N SER A 70 19.34 8.47 -0.14
CA SER A 70 19.17 9.51 -1.16
C SER A 70 17.99 9.20 -2.09
N VAL A 71 17.00 10.09 -2.11
CA VAL A 71 15.87 10.09 -3.08
C VAL A 71 16.39 10.03 -4.51
N ALA A 72 17.43 10.80 -4.86
CA ALA A 72 17.99 10.83 -6.21
C ALA A 72 18.53 9.47 -6.68
N VAL A 73 19.12 8.69 -5.77
CA VAL A 73 19.58 7.33 -6.07
C VAL A 73 18.39 6.41 -6.32
N ARG A 74 17.37 6.45 -5.47
CA ARG A 74 16.13 5.67 -5.65
C ARG A 74 15.44 5.99 -6.98
N LEU A 75 15.31 7.28 -7.32
CA LEU A 75 14.80 7.74 -8.61
C LEU A 75 15.63 7.19 -9.78
N SER A 76 16.96 7.26 -9.70
CA SER A 76 17.85 6.78 -10.77
C SER A 76 17.70 5.28 -11.02
N VAL A 77 17.57 4.50 -9.95
CA VAL A 77 17.31 3.05 -10.04
C VAL A 77 15.98 2.79 -10.73
N LEU A 78 14.90 3.43 -10.26
CA LEU A 78 13.56 3.20 -10.81
C LEU A 78 13.44 3.68 -12.26
N ARG A 79 14.07 4.79 -12.63
CA ARG A 79 14.14 5.24 -14.03
C ARG A 79 14.89 4.22 -14.89
N SER A 80 15.99 3.65 -14.40
CA SER A 80 16.71 2.59 -15.11
C SER A 80 15.85 1.35 -15.30
N LEU A 81 15.13 0.92 -14.24
CA LEU A 81 14.19 -0.19 -14.34
C LEU A 81 13.03 0.11 -15.30
N LEU A 82 12.52 1.36 -15.30
CA LEU A 82 11.45 1.77 -16.20
C LEU A 82 11.90 1.71 -17.66
N ILE A 83 13.11 2.18 -17.96
CA ILE A 83 13.70 2.07 -19.31
C ILE A 83 13.80 0.59 -19.70
N LEU A 84 14.41 -0.25 -18.87
CA LEU A 84 14.61 -1.66 -19.18
C LEU A 84 13.30 -2.45 -19.36
N THR A 85 12.23 -2.05 -18.65
CA THR A 85 10.92 -2.70 -18.71
C THR A 85 9.98 -2.09 -19.75
N SER A 86 10.37 -0.98 -20.39
CA SER A 86 9.60 -0.35 -21.45
C SER A 86 9.84 -1.02 -22.80
N ASP A 87 8.87 -0.87 -23.69
CA ASP A 87 8.89 -1.43 -25.03
C ASP A 87 10.10 -0.89 -25.82
N GLY A 88 10.97 -1.78 -26.29
CA GLY A 88 12.21 -1.42 -26.99
C GLY A 88 13.32 -0.84 -26.10
N GLY A 89 13.15 -0.78 -24.78
CA GLY A 89 14.15 -0.24 -23.86
C GLY A 89 15.24 -1.23 -23.45
N ALA A 90 15.02 -2.53 -23.66
CA ALA A 90 16.00 -3.59 -23.47
C ALA A 90 16.26 -4.35 -24.79
N PRO A 91 17.45 -4.94 -25.00
CA PRO A 91 17.75 -5.73 -26.19
C PRO A 91 16.88 -6.99 -26.33
N GLN A 92 16.45 -7.55 -25.20
CA GLN A 92 15.62 -8.74 -25.11
C GLN A 92 14.20 -8.35 -24.69
N PRO A 93 13.16 -8.99 -25.23
CA PRO A 93 11.79 -8.74 -24.81
C PRO A 93 11.61 -9.10 -23.34
N LEU A 94 10.69 -8.40 -22.67
CA LEU A 94 10.52 -8.49 -21.22
C LEU A 94 10.27 -9.94 -20.75
N ASN A 95 9.49 -10.70 -21.51
CA ASN A 95 9.12 -12.08 -21.21
C ASN A 95 10.31 -13.06 -21.15
N GLU A 96 11.44 -12.75 -21.77
CA GLU A 96 12.62 -13.64 -21.80
C GLU A 96 13.48 -13.53 -20.54
N TRP A 97 13.57 -12.34 -19.93
CA TRP A 97 14.49 -12.10 -18.80
C TRP A 97 13.80 -11.77 -17.47
N ILE A 98 12.53 -11.34 -17.49
CA ILE A 98 11.80 -11.01 -16.26
C ILE A 98 11.39 -12.21 -15.39
N PRO A 99 11.02 -13.40 -15.92
CA PRO A 99 10.44 -14.48 -15.11
C PRO A 99 11.24 -14.86 -13.84
N PRO A 100 12.57 -15.06 -13.90
CA PRO A 100 13.35 -15.41 -12.71
C PRO A 100 13.43 -14.27 -11.69
N LEU A 101 13.15 -13.02 -12.10
CA LEU A 101 13.22 -11.84 -11.24
C LEU A 101 11.90 -11.50 -10.57
N LEU A 102 10.75 -11.95 -11.10
CA LEU A 102 9.42 -11.58 -10.63
C LEU A 102 9.23 -11.72 -9.11
N PRO A 103 9.59 -12.84 -8.45
CA PRO A 103 9.37 -12.98 -7.01
C PRO A 103 10.11 -11.92 -6.19
N CYS A 104 11.32 -11.57 -6.59
CA CYS A 104 12.12 -10.57 -5.89
C CYS A 104 11.69 -9.14 -6.25
N MET A 105 11.49 -8.87 -7.54
CA MET A 105 11.19 -7.54 -8.05
C MET A 105 9.84 -7.02 -7.55
N LEU A 106 8.77 -7.83 -7.61
CA LEU A 106 7.46 -7.44 -7.10
C LEU A 106 7.53 -7.14 -5.60
N ARG A 107 8.15 -8.04 -4.83
CA ARG A 107 8.32 -7.89 -3.39
C ARG A 107 9.06 -6.59 -3.04
N LEU A 108 10.19 -6.30 -3.68
CA LEU A 108 11.01 -5.12 -3.40
C LEU A 108 10.31 -3.81 -3.81
N LEU A 109 9.62 -3.79 -4.96
CA LEU A 109 8.86 -2.61 -5.40
C LEU A 109 7.70 -2.33 -4.46
N TYR A 110 6.96 -3.37 -4.05
CA TYR A 110 5.84 -3.23 -3.13
C TYR A 110 6.29 -2.76 -1.74
N GLN A 111 7.37 -3.33 -1.21
CA GLN A 111 7.96 -2.90 0.06
C GLN A 111 8.46 -1.48 0.00
N ARG A 112 9.17 -1.11 -1.07
CA ARG A 112 9.64 0.26 -1.23
C ARG A 112 8.46 1.22 -1.26
N CYS A 113 7.37 0.87 -1.97
CA CYS A 113 6.14 1.67 -2.02
C CYS A 113 5.62 1.99 -0.62
N LEU A 114 5.45 1.00 0.24
CA LEU A 114 4.90 1.19 1.60
C LEU A 114 5.80 2.01 2.54
N LEU A 115 7.10 2.02 2.26
CA LEU A 115 8.09 2.71 3.09
C LEU A 115 8.50 4.08 2.50
N GLU A 116 7.92 4.50 1.37
CA GLU A 116 8.36 5.69 0.64
C GLU A 116 7.68 6.97 1.14
N THR A 117 8.45 8.06 1.22
CA THR A 117 7.99 9.42 1.56
C THR A 117 7.88 10.32 0.33
N SER A 118 8.69 10.08 -0.70
CA SER A 118 8.70 10.88 -1.93
C SER A 118 7.60 10.46 -2.90
N THR A 119 6.73 11.40 -3.24
CA THR A 119 5.68 11.23 -4.27
C THR A 119 6.26 10.90 -5.64
N GLU A 120 7.39 11.49 -6.03
CA GLU A 120 8.02 11.21 -7.33
C GLU A 120 8.51 9.76 -7.41
N VAL A 121 9.07 9.25 -6.30
CA VAL A 121 9.49 7.85 -6.21
C VAL A 121 8.28 6.92 -6.27
N LEU A 122 7.20 7.22 -5.53
CA LEU A 122 5.94 6.46 -5.60
C LEU A 122 5.38 6.38 -7.03
N ASN A 123 5.37 7.51 -7.75
CA ASN A 123 4.91 7.56 -9.14
C ASN A 123 5.76 6.68 -10.07
N LEU A 124 7.08 6.66 -9.90
CA LEU A 124 7.95 5.79 -10.69
C LEU A 124 7.81 4.32 -10.29
N ILE A 125 7.62 4.00 -9.01
CA ILE A 125 7.34 2.62 -8.57
C ILE A 125 6.09 2.11 -9.28
N TYR A 126 5.01 2.89 -9.33
CA TYR A 126 3.79 2.50 -10.03
C TYR A 126 4.05 2.27 -11.53
N GLN A 127 4.79 3.15 -12.20
CA GLN A 127 5.11 2.98 -13.63
C GLN A 127 5.91 1.71 -13.92
N VAL A 128 6.96 1.44 -13.12
CA VAL A 128 7.76 0.22 -13.25
C VAL A 128 6.89 -1.01 -12.97
N TRP A 129 6.11 -0.98 -11.89
CA TRP A 129 5.19 -2.06 -11.54
C TRP A 129 4.20 -2.35 -12.66
N GLU A 130 3.60 -1.31 -13.24
CA GLU A 130 2.65 -1.46 -14.34
C GLU A 130 3.28 -2.10 -15.57
N LYS A 131 4.47 -1.65 -15.97
CA LYS A 131 5.21 -2.26 -17.10
C LYS A 131 5.53 -3.73 -16.84
N VAL A 132 6.00 -4.07 -15.64
CA VAL A 132 6.30 -5.45 -15.25
C VAL A 132 5.05 -6.32 -15.23
N VAL A 133 4.00 -5.90 -14.52
CA VAL A 133 2.79 -6.71 -14.33
C VAL A 133 2.02 -6.89 -15.64
N ARG A 134 1.99 -5.89 -16.52
CA ARG A 134 1.31 -6.01 -17.82
C ARG A 134 2.12 -6.78 -18.87
N GLY A 135 3.45 -6.70 -18.81
CA GLY A 135 4.31 -7.30 -19.83
C GLY A 135 4.91 -8.66 -19.48
N ALA A 136 4.86 -9.08 -18.21
CA ALA A 136 5.33 -10.41 -17.79
C ALA A 136 4.37 -11.53 -18.25
N PRO A 137 4.90 -12.72 -18.57
CA PRO A 137 4.05 -13.87 -18.87
C PRO A 137 3.21 -14.26 -17.64
N LEU A 138 1.92 -14.52 -17.86
CA LEU A 138 0.94 -14.72 -16.78
C LEU A 138 1.34 -15.87 -15.85
N GLY A 139 1.77 -17.02 -16.36
CA GLY A 139 2.10 -18.18 -15.53
C GLY A 139 3.19 -17.91 -14.47
N PRO A 140 4.39 -17.44 -14.88
CA PRO A 140 5.43 -17.01 -13.94
C PRO A 140 4.98 -15.88 -13.00
N LEU A 141 4.17 -14.93 -13.49
CA LEU A 141 3.61 -13.86 -12.67
C LEU A 141 2.72 -14.39 -11.54
N LEU A 142 1.80 -15.31 -11.86
CA LEU A 142 0.91 -15.94 -10.88
C LEU A 142 1.69 -16.72 -9.82
N THR A 143 2.71 -17.47 -10.26
CA THR A 143 3.58 -18.23 -9.37
C THR A 143 4.33 -17.32 -8.39
N ALA A 144 4.77 -16.16 -8.86
CA ALA A 144 5.47 -15.16 -8.04
C ALA A 144 4.55 -14.35 -7.12
N ALA A 145 3.28 -14.13 -7.51
CA ALA A 145 2.38 -13.20 -6.83
C ALA A 145 1.40 -13.88 -5.86
N CYS A 146 0.76 -14.98 -6.29
CA CYS A 146 -0.33 -15.62 -5.53
C CYS A 146 0.06 -16.00 -4.09
N PRO A 147 1.25 -16.56 -3.82
CA PRO A 147 1.67 -16.89 -2.44
C PRO A 147 1.78 -15.68 -1.50
N HIS A 148 1.84 -14.46 -2.02
CA HIS A 148 2.06 -13.24 -1.24
C HIS A 148 0.85 -12.32 -1.18
N MET A 149 -0.24 -12.62 -1.90
CA MET A 149 -1.39 -11.70 -1.98
C MET A 149 -1.97 -11.37 -0.60
N SER A 150 -2.19 -12.39 0.23
CA SER A 150 -2.71 -12.22 1.60
C SER A 150 -1.74 -11.42 2.48
N SER A 151 -0.43 -11.72 2.43
CA SER A 151 0.56 -11.02 3.25
C SER A 151 0.76 -9.56 2.79
N TRP A 152 0.70 -9.29 1.49
CA TRP A 152 0.76 -7.93 0.96
C TRP A 152 -0.47 -7.10 1.32
N LEU A 153 -1.67 -7.69 1.33
CA LEU A 153 -2.86 -7.04 1.87
C LEU A 153 -2.67 -6.72 3.37
N CYS A 154 -2.23 -7.69 4.18
CA CYS A 154 -1.95 -7.46 5.60
C CYS A 154 -0.94 -6.32 5.82
N LEU A 155 0.11 -6.24 4.99
CA LEU A 155 1.08 -5.14 5.05
C LEU A 155 0.47 -3.77 4.70
N LEU A 156 -0.40 -3.70 3.69
CA LEU A 156 -1.15 -2.49 3.35
C LEU A 156 -1.98 -2.00 4.55
N MET A 157 -2.53 -2.95 5.31
CA MET A 157 -3.42 -2.76 6.46
C MET A 157 -2.67 -2.70 7.79
N HIS A 158 -1.33 -2.65 7.79
CA HIS A 158 -0.53 -2.58 9.01
C HIS A 158 -0.77 -1.25 9.76
N PRO A 159 -1.00 -1.25 11.08
CA PRO A 159 -1.19 -0.01 11.85
C PRO A 159 0.05 0.90 11.79
N ALA A 160 -0.15 2.17 11.42
CA ALA A 160 0.95 3.09 11.15
C ALA A 160 1.78 3.46 12.39
N HIS A 161 1.22 3.34 13.58
CA HIS A 161 1.89 3.64 14.84
C HIS A 161 2.74 2.46 15.35
N LEU A 162 2.66 1.29 14.72
CA LEU A 162 3.45 0.11 15.10
C LEU A 162 4.62 -0.07 14.14
N GLN A 163 5.76 -0.46 14.71
CA GLN A 163 6.89 -0.94 13.93
C GLN A 163 6.48 -2.18 13.12
N VAL A 164 6.96 -2.25 11.89
CA VAL A 164 6.81 -3.41 11.01
C VAL A 164 7.79 -4.49 11.48
N ASP A 165 7.28 -5.64 11.91
CA ASP A 165 8.12 -6.77 12.31
C ASP A 165 8.75 -7.46 11.10
N VAL A 166 9.98 -7.08 10.81
CA VAL A 166 10.80 -7.57 9.70
C VAL A 166 11.12 -9.07 9.81
N VAL A 167 11.08 -9.64 11.01
CA VAL A 167 11.41 -11.06 11.27
C VAL A 167 10.18 -11.95 11.09
N ALA A 168 9.03 -11.54 11.61
CA ALA A 168 7.76 -12.22 11.35
C ALA A 168 7.35 -12.13 9.87
N LEU A 169 7.74 -11.04 9.19
CA LEU A 169 7.54 -10.84 7.76
C LEU A 169 8.75 -11.36 6.98
N GLN A 170 8.83 -12.68 6.80
CA GLN A 170 9.85 -13.45 6.05
C GLN A 170 10.22 -12.91 4.65
N TRP A 171 9.49 -11.89 4.17
CA TRP A 171 9.56 -11.31 2.85
C TRP A 171 10.41 -10.04 2.80
N LEU A 172 10.90 -9.45 3.88
CA LEU A 172 11.76 -8.26 3.81
C LEU A 172 13.25 -8.65 3.79
N VAL A 173 13.64 -9.38 2.74
CA VAL A 173 15.07 -9.61 2.44
C VAL A 173 15.61 -8.37 1.76
N LEU A 174 16.33 -7.55 2.51
CA LEU A 174 17.20 -6.51 1.96
C LEU A 174 18.36 -7.22 1.27
N PRO A 175 18.65 -6.93 0.00
CA PRO A 175 19.82 -7.50 -0.66
C PRO A 175 21.07 -7.12 0.14
N PRO A 176 22.03 -8.04 0.32
CA PRO A 176 23.24 -7.76 1.08
C PRO A 176 23.97 -6.56 0.46
N ASN A 177 24.41 -5.62 1.30
CA ASN A 177 25.34 -4.59 0.86
C ASN A 177 26.55 -5.29 0.21
N LEU A 178 26.82 -4.99 -1.06
CA LEU A 178 28.13 -5.21 -1.64
C LEU A 178 29.11 -4.34 -0.84
N LYS A 179 29.82 -4.94 0.13
CA LYS A 179 30.96 -4.26 0.75
C LYS A 179 31.85 -3.81 -0.41
N PRO A 180 32.31 -2.54 -0.45
CA PRO A 180 33.28 -2.12 -1.45
C PRO A 180 34.47 -3.06 -1.33
N ASP A 181 34.83 -3.69 -2.44
CA ASP A 181 35.89 -4.68 -2.50
C ASP A 181 37.19 -4.01 -2.01
N LYS A 182 37.62 -4.33 -0.78
CA LYS A 182 38.85 -3.77 -0.18
C LYS A 182 40.12 -4.38 -0.79
N ARG A 183 40.04 -5.00 -1.96
CA ARG A 183 41.18 -5.65 -2.63
C ARG A 183 42.11 -4.73 -3.41
N ILE A 184 41.92 -3.42 -3.37
CA ILE A 184 42.94 -2.46 -3.84
C ILE A 184 43.52 -1.72 -2.63
N ARG A 185 44.41 -2.41 -1.89
CA ARG A 185 45.57 -1.87 -1.16
C ARG A 185 46.08 -2.94 -0.18
N ARG A 186 47.13 -3.67 -0.57
CA ARG A 186 48.38 -3.79 0.21
C ARG A 186 49.38 -4.72 -0.48
N ALA A 187 50.62 -4.23 -0.57
CA ALA A 187 51.83 -4.94 -0.94
C ALA A 187 52.16 -6.07 0.07
N PRO A 188 53.02 -7.05 -0.28
CA PRO A 188 53.24 -8.25 0.52
C PRO A 188 54.26 -8.01 1.65
N GLY A 189 53.95 -8.49 2.86
CA GLY A 189 54.94 -8.66 3.94
C GLY A 189 54.36 -8.55 5.36
N GLY A 190 54.35 -9.66 6.11
CA GLY A 190 54.14 -9.68 7.57
C GLY A 190 53.23 -10.82 8.08
N PRO A 191 53.66 -11.68 9.04
CA PRO A 191 52.98 -12.92 9.42
C PRO A 191 51.84 -12.77 10.45
N GLN A 192 51.04 -13.84 10.52
CA GLN A 192 49.77 -14.08 11.23
C GLN A 192 49.75 -13.81 12.75
N GLU A 193 48.59 -13.36 13.25
CA GLU A 193 48.08 -13.73 14.59
C GLU A 193 46.53 -13.90 14.59
N GLY A 194 46.07 -15.03 15.13
CA GLY A 194 44.87 -15.15 16.00
C GLY A 194 43.49 -15.42 15.36
N PRO A 195 42.79 -16.53 15.72
CA PRO A 195 41.41 -16.78 15.31
C PRO A 195 40.47 -15.99 16.24
N THR A 196 39.93 -14.88 15.76
CA THR A 196 38.84 -14.17 16.45
C THR A 196 37.51 -14.51 15.79
N ALA A 197 36.58 -14.94 16.66
CA ALA A 197 35.25 -15.40 16.35
C ALA A 197 34.54 -14.51 15.33
N ALA A 198 33.98 -15.14 14.30
CA ALA A 198 33.03 -14.53 13.41
C ALA A 198 31.80 -14.04 14.20
N PRO A 199 31.45 -12.74 14.18
CA PRO A 199 30.12 -12.33 14.58
C PRO A 199 29.17 -12.68 13.43
N GLY A 200 28.15 -13.47 13.76
CA GLY A 200 27.12 -13.93 12.85
C GLY A 200 26.45 -12.80 12.05
N GLY A 201 26.02 -13.16 10.85
CA GLY A 201 25.20 -12.32 9.99
C GLY A 201 23.86 -12.00 10.65
N GLY A 202 23.69 -10.74 11.04
CA GLY A 202 22.40 -10.11 11.33
C GLY A 202 22.00 -9.14 10.20
N PRO A 203 20.71 -8.79 10.08
CA PRO A 203 20.14 -8.09 8.92
C PRO A 203 20.61 -6.64 8.79
N LEU A 204 20.82 -6.19 7.54
CA LEU A 204 21.44 -4.90 7.17
C LEU A 204 20.43 -3.77 6.85
N LEU A 205 19.31 -3.72 7.59
CA LEU A 205 18.70 -2.49 8.12
C LEU A 205 18.51 -2.75 9.61
N GLY A 206 19.53 -2.47 10.42
CA GLY A 206 19.46 -2.63 11.88
C GLY A 206 18.69 -1.49 12.54
N GLY A 207 17.54 -1.09 11.99
CA GLY A 207 16.74 0.03 12.46
C GLY A 207 15.25 -0.29 12.41
N GLU A 208 14.47 0.43 13.20
CA GLU A 208 13.02 0.28 13.25
C GLU A 208 12.39 0.65 11.90
N VAL A 209 11.52 -0.22 11.37
CA VAL A 209 10.85 -0.01 10.07
C VAL A 209 9.42 0.41 10.32
N TYR A 210 9.00 1.53 9.71
CA TYR A 210 7.65 2.06 9.82
C TYR A 210 7.06 2.33 8.43
N LEU A 211 5.73 2.26 8.32
CA LEU A 211 5.05 2.77 7.13
C LEU A 211 5.39 4.24 6.90
N ALA A 212 5.60 4.58 5.62
CA ALA A 212 6.16 5.86 5.18
C ALA A 212 7.56 6.17 5.73
N GLY A 213 8.36 5.15 6.06
CA GLY A 213 9.75 5.32 6.50
C GLY A 213 9.86 5.83 7.94
N ALA A 214 11.02 5.58 8.57
CA ALA A 214 11.28 6.05 9.93
C ALA A 214 11.43 7.57 10.00
N GLU A 215 11.85 8.21 8.90
CA GLU A 215 12.00 9.66 8.80
C GLU A 215 10.68 10.41 9.00
N SER A 216 9.55 9.80 8.64
CA SER A 216 8.23 10.41 8.79
C SER A 216 7.76 10.50 10.24
N LEU A 217 8.45 9.86 11.20
CA LEU A 217 8.21 10.04 12.62
C LEU A 217 8.60 11.44 13.13
N ASN A 218 9.43 12.15 12.38
CA ASN A 218 9.85 13.52 12.71
C ASN A 218 8.83 14.58 12.26
N GLU A 219 7.84 14.19 11.45
CA GLU A 219 6.82 15.08 10.90
C GLU A 219 5.68 15.30 11.90
N SER A 220 4.86 16.32 11.66
CA SER A 220 3.63 16.50 12.44
C SER A 220 2.68 15.29 12.27
N PRO A 221 1.79 15.00 13.25
CA PRO A 221 0.85 13.87 13.13
C PRO A 221 0.02 13.90 11.85
N ALA A 222 -0.40 15.08 11.40
CA ALA A 222 -1.18 15.27 10.19
C ALA A 222 -0.35 15.01 8.91
N GLU A 223 0.89 15.51 8.85
CA GLU A 223 1.79 15.23 7.72
C GLU A 223 2.18 13.76 7.65
N ARG A 224 2.46 13.14 8.80
CA ARG A 224 2.73 11.71 8.87
C ARG A 224 1.54 10.89 8.36
N GLU A 225 0.33 11.22 8.77
CA GLU A 225 -0.88 10.57 8.29
C GLU A 225 -1.03 10.71 6.76
N LEU A 226 -0.77 11.90 6.22
CA LEU A 226 -0.80 12.13 4.77
C LEU A 226 0.23 11.27 4.02
N LEU A 227 1.47 11.18 4.52
CA LEU A 227 2.53 10.35 3.93
C LEU A 227 2.13 8.86 3.94
N VAL A 228 1.60 8.37 5.06
CA VAL A 228 1.12 6.99 5.20
C VAL A 228 -0.06 6.71 4.28
N LEU A 229 -1.03 7.63 4.18
CA LEU A 229 -2.16 7.46 3.27
C LEU A 229 -1.70 7.45 1.82
N ARG A 230 -0.71 8.28 1.45
CA ARG A 230 -0.16 8.30 0.09
C ARG A 230 0.50 6.99 -0.29
N CYS A 231 1.35 6.43 0.58
CA CYS A 231 1.99 5.14 0.31
C CYS A 231 0.97 4.00 0.23
N ARG A 232 -0.05 4.00 1.09
CA ARG A 232 -1.16 3.05 1.04
C ARG A 232 -2.00 3.16 -0.22
N CYS A 233 -2.39 4.36 -0.64
CA CYS A 233 -3.17 4.54 -1.87
C CYS A 233 -2.38 4.05 -3.09
N THR A 234 -1.07 4.32 -3.14
CA THR A 234 -0.22 3.83 -4.22
C THR A 234 -0.11 2.31 -4.18
N ALA A 235 0.14 1.71 -3.01
CA ALA A 235 0.21 0.27 -2.82
C ALA A 235 -1.12 -0.44 -3.14
N ALA A 236 -2.25 0.17 -2.78
CA ALA A 236 -3.58 -0.33 -3.14
C ALA A 236 -3.78 -0.34 -4.66
N LYS A 237 -3.25 0.66 -5.38
CA LYS A 237 -3.23 0.70 -6.84
C LYS A 237 -2.35 -0.39 -7.45
N LEU A 238 -1.18 -0.67 -6.86
CA LEU A 238 -0.30 -1.79 -7.27
C LEU A 238 -1.03 -3.13 -7.16
N LEU A 239 -1.65 -3.39 -6.00
CA LEU A 239 -2.43 -4.61 -5.76
C LEU A 239 -3.69 -4.67 -6.62
N GLY A 240 -4.38 -3.55 -6.82
CA GLY A 240 -5.55 -3.48 -7.71
C GLY A 240 -5.20 -3.85 -9.15
N LEU A 241 -4.07 -3.37 -9.66
CA LEU A 241 -3.57 -3.81 -10.97
C LEU A 241 -3.29 -5.31 -10.97
N LEU A 242 -2.61 -5.83 -9.95
CA LEU A 242 -2.27 -7.25 -9.86
C LEU A 242 -3.52 -8.15 -9.71
N SER A 243 -4.58 -7.64 -9.09
CA SER A 243 -5.83 -8.36 -8.81
C SER A 243 -6.51 -8.86 -10.08
N GLY A 244 -6.45 -8.10 -11.18
CA GLY A 244 -7.00 -8.55 -12.45
C GLY A 244 -6.22 -9.68 -13.12
N LEU A 245 -4.97 -9.92 -12.70
CA LEU A 245 -4.15 -11.02 -13.21
C LEU A 245 -4.32 -12.25 -12.32
N VAL A 246 -4.26 -12.09 -10.99
CA VAL A 246 -4.41 -13.22 -10.05
C VAL A 246 -5.80 -13.84 -10.00
N THR A 247 -6.79 -13.16 -10.57
CA THR A 247 -8.16 -13.67 -10.73
C THR A 247 -8.36 -14.45 -12.04
N GLN A 248 -7.36 -14.51 -12.91
CA GLN A 248 -7.39 -15.29 -14.15
C GLN A 248 -7.01 -16.75 -13.91
N PRO A 249 -7.52 -17.68 -14.73
CA PRO A 249 -7.06 -19.06 -14.72
C PRO A 249 -5.58 -19.15 -15.08
N MET A 250 -4.90 -20.15 -14.51
CA MET A 250 -3.52 -20.45 -14.87
C MET A 250 -3.46 -20.90 -16.34
N PRO A 251 -2.58 -20.30 -17.17
CA PRO A 251 -2.41 -20.72 -18.56
C PRO A 251 -2.18 -22.23 -18.69
N GLY A 252 -2.88 -22.87 -19.62
CA GLY A 252 -2.78 -24.32 -19.87
C GLY A 252 -3.58 -25.21 -18.92
N LEU A 253 -4.23 -24.66 -17.88
CA LEU A 253 -5.14 -25.39 -16.99
C LEU A 253 -6.62 -25.05 -17.20
N GLU A 254 -6.95 -24.19 -18.16
CA GLU A 254 -8.30 -23.66 -18.42
C GLU A 254 -9.37 -24.75 -18.62
N ALA A 255 -9.03 -25.85 -19.28
CA ALA A 255 -9.94 -26.95 -19.60
C ALA A 255 -9.88 -28.14 -18.62
N VAL A 256 -8.96 -28.11 -17.64
CA VAL A 256 -8.64 -29.27 -16.78
C VAL A 256 -9.24 -29.13 -15.38
N VAL A 257 -9.77 -27.95 -15.02
CA VAL A 257 -10.37 -27.70 -13.71
C VAL A 257 -11.67 -28.51 -13.56
N PRO A 258 -11.72 -29.54 -12.70
CA PRO A 258 -12.95 -30.27 -12.43
C PRO A 258 -13.98 -29.31 -11.80
N PRO A 259 -15.29 -29.54 -11.94
CA PRO A 259 -16.34 -28.66 -11.41
C PRO A 259 -16.32 -28.44 -9.88
N VAL A 260 -15.47 -29.18 -9.16
CA VAL A 260 -15.29 -29.10 -7.71
C VAL A 260 -14.20 -28.10 -7.31
N VAL A 261 -13.27 -27.77 -8.22
CA VAL A 261 -12.16 -26.86 -7.90
C VAL A 261 -12.64 -25.43 -8.05
N GLU A 262 -12.54 -24.68 -6.96
CA GLU A 262 -12.94 -23.29 -6.90
C GLU A 262 -12.15 -22.41 -7.87
N SER A 263 -12.84 -21.48 -8.52
CA SER A 263 -12.19 -20.57 -9.47
C SER A 263 -11.23 -19.60 -8.76
N PRO A 264 -10.20 -19.09 -9.47
CA PRO A 264 -9.28 -18.09 -8.90
C PRO A 264 -9.99 -16.82 -8.43
N VAL A 265 -11.02 -16.38 -9.16
CA VAL A 265 -11.80 -15.20 -8.80
C VAL A 265 -12.62 -15.41 -7.52
N GLU A 266 -13.19 -16.60 -7.30
CA GLU A 266 -13.88 -16.93 -6.04
C GLU A 266 -12.90 -17.04 -4.87
N SER A 267 -11.70 -17.60 -5.11
CA SER A 267 -10.65 -17.66 -4.09
C SER A 267 -10.19 -16.26 -3.67
N TYR A 268 -10.01 -15.36 -4.64
CA TYR A 268 -9.74 -13.95 -4.39
C TYR A 268 -10.92 -13.25 -3.69
N ALA A 269 -12.16 -13.57 -4.08
CA ALA A 269 -13.36 -13.03 -3.45
C ALA A 269 -13.43 -13.40 -1.95
N ARG A 270 -13.12 -14.64 -1.56
CA ARG A 270 -13.05 -15.05 -0.15
C ARG A 270 -12.03 -14.24 0.65
N LEU A 271 -10.87 -13.95 0.04
CA LEU A 271 -9.83 -13.12 0.67
C LEU A 271 -10.33 -11.70 0.95
N VAL A 272 -10.97 -11.04 -0.02
CA VAL A 272 -11.50 -9.68 0.19
C VAL A 272 -12.73 -9.70 1.13
N LEU A 273 -13.60 -10.70 1.03
CA LEU A 273 -14.76 -10.87 1.92
C LEU A 273 -14.35 -11.03 3.38
N PHE A 274 -13.26 -11.77 3.65
CA PHE A 274 -12.70 -11.88 4.99
C PHE A 274 -12.37 -10.51 5.61
N HIS A 275 -11.71 -9.63 4.84
CA HIS A 275 -11.37 -8.29 5.32
C HIS A 275 -12.58 -7.33 5.37
N LEU A 276 -13.57 -7.48 4.49
CA LEU A 276 -14.83 -6.73 4.55
C LEU A 276 -15.69 -7.12 5.76
N ALA A 277 -15.57 -8.36 6.25
CA ALA A 277 -16.29 -8.84 7.43
C ALA A 277 -15.64 -8.39 8.75
N SER A 278 -14.40 -7.90 8.73
CA SER A 278 -13.70 -7.50 9.96
C SER A 278 -14.30 -6.24 10.60
N LYS A 279 -13.91 -5.96 11.86
CA LYS A 279 -14.28 -4.73 12.59
C LYS A 279 -13.19 -3.66 12.54
N SER A 280 -12.17 -3.83 11.70
CA SER A 280 -11.14 -2.82 11.49
C SER A 280 -11.56 -1.85 10.39
N ALA A 281 -11.56 -0.56 10.71
CA ALA A 281 -11.80 0.49 9.73
C ALA A 281 -10.72 0.45 8.63
N LEU A 282 -9.45 0.30 9.04
CA LEU A 282 -8.33 0.26 8.12
C LEU A 282 -8.43 -0.90 7.13
N GLN A 283 -8.82 -2.09 7.61
CA GLN A 283 -8.94 -3.26 6.74
C GLN A 283 -10.04 -3.08 5.69
N ARG A 284 -11.22 -2.63 6.11
CA ARG A 284 -12.33 -2.38 5.17
C ARG A 284 -11.99 -1.29 4.17
N MET A 285 -11.39 -0.19 4.63
CA MET A 285 -11.01 0.96 3.79
C MET A 285 -10.00 0.55 2.71
N MET A 286 -8.93 -0.16 3.10
CA MET A 286 -7.88 -0.54 2.15
C MET A 286 -8.28 -1.68 1.23
N THR A 287 -9.09 -2.62 1.70
CA THR A 287 -9.69 -3.64 0.83
C THR A 287 -10.59 -2.99 -0.22
N ALA A 288 -11.43 -2.04 0.18
CA ALA A 288 -12.26 -1.27 -0.75
C ALA A 288 -11.43 -0.51 -1.79
N ALA A 289 -10.32 0.13 -1.38
CA ALA A 289 -9.41 0.81 -2.30
C ALA A 289 -8.75 -0.13 -3.31
N VAL A 290 -8.29 -1.31 -2.89
CA VAL A 290 -7.72 -2.33 -3.79
C VAL A 290 -8.77 -2.80 -4.81
N MET A 291 -9.97 -3.14 -4.35
CA MET A 291 -11.07 -3.56 -5.23
C MET A 291 -11.48 -2.44 -6.19
N ALA A 292 -11.52 -1.19 -5.74
CA ALA A 292 -11.81 -0.03 -6.57
C ALA A 292 -10.79 0.15 -7.70
N HIS A 293 -9.51 -0.07 -7.42
CA HIS A 293 -8.46 -0.07 -8.46
C HIS A 293 -8.55 -1.29 -9.37
N TRP A 294 -8.85 -2.47 -8.83
CA TRP A 294 -9.04 -3.68 -9.63
C TRP A 294 -10.08 -3.49 -10.72
N VAL A 295 -11.31 -3.09 -10.35
CA VAL A 295 -12.39 -2.92 -11.33
C VAL A 295 -12.17 -1.75 -12.28
N THR A 296 -11.39 -0.74 -11.87
CA THR A 296 -11.06 0.40 -12.75
C THR A 296 -9.98 0.05 -13.77
N LEU A 297 -8.98 -0.74 -13.38
CA LEU A 297 -7.82 -1.06 -14.22
C LEU A 297 -8.05 -2.27 -15.12
N HIS A 298 -9.11 -3.05 -14.86
CA HIS A 298 -9.51 -4.24 -15.60
C HIS A 298 -11.01 -4.20 -15.94
N PRO A 299 -11.39 -3.61 -17.08
CA PRO A 299 -12.80 -3.51 -17.48
C PRO A 299 -13.52 -4.87 -17.60
N ASP A 300 -12.78 -5.92 -17.97
CA ASP A 300 -13.29 -7.29 -18.12
C ASP A 300 -13.31 -8.08 -16.80
N HIS A 301 -13.27 -7.39 -15.66
CA HIS A 301 -13.25 -8.03 -14.35
C HIS A 301 -14.46 -8.96 -14.13
N LEU A 302 -14.23 -10.07 -13.43
CA LEU A 302 -15.28 -11.01 -13.04
C LEU A 302 -15.68 -10.86 -11.56
N CYS A 303 -15.68 -9.62 -11.04
CA CYS A 303 -16.04 -9.34 -9.65
C CYS A 303 -17.38 -10.01 -9.27
N PRO A 304 -17.40 -10.95 -8.29
CA PRO A 304 -18.59 -11.69 -7.92
C PRO A 304 -19.66 -10.82 -7.27
N ALA A 305 -20.94 -11.21 -7.43
CA ALA A 305 -22.06 -10.52 -6.81
C ALA A 305 -21.98 -10.52 -5.27
N SER A 306 -21.45 -11.60 -4.67
CA SER A 306 -21.23 -11.72 -3.23
C SER A 306 -20.39 -10.58 -2.65
N VAL A 307 -19.35 -10.14 -3.36
CA VAL A 307 -18.50 -9.00 -2.96
C VAL A 307 -19.29 -7.70 -2.98
N ARG A 308 -20.05 -7.46 -4.07
CA ARG A 308 -20.93 -6.28 -4.18
C ARG A 308 -21.95 -6.25 -3.04
N ASP A 309 -22.62 -7.37 -2.80
CA ASP A 309 -23.69 -7.47 -1.82
C ASP A 309 -23.15 -7.24 -0.41
N ARG A 310 -21.98 -7.81 -0.09
CA ARG A 310 -21.30 -7.53 1.19
C ARG A 310 -20.90 -6.07 1.34
N VAL A 311 -20.47 -5.40 0.27
CA VAL A 311 -20.18 -3.96 0.33
C VAL A 311 -21.44 -3.14 0.60
N LEU A 312 -22.57 -3.48 -0.01
CA LEU A 312 -23.85 -2.83 0.26
C LEU A 312 -24.30 -3.02 1.71
N GLU A 313 -24.10 -4.20 2.29
CA GLU A 313 -24.33 -4.45 3.72
C GLU A 313 -23.44 -3.57 4.58
N CYS A 314 -22.12 -3.53 4.31
CA CYS A 314 -21.17 -2.69 5.04
C CYS A 314 -21.54 -1.20 5.03
N LEU A 315 -22.15 -0.68 3.95
CA LEU A 315 -22.63 0.70 3.87
C LEU A 315 -23.82 0.99 4.81
N GLY A 316 -24.60 -0.03 5.16
CA GLY A 316 -25.71 0.08 6.12
C GLY A 316 -25.29 -0.13 7.58
N GLU A 317 -24.08 -0.62 7.84
CA GLU A 317 -23.60 -0.92 9.18
C GLU A 317 -23.15 0.35 9.93
N THR A 318 -23.45 0.40 11.23
CA THR A 318 -22.90 1.39 12.17
C THR A 318 -22.10 0.64 13.22
N LEU A 319 -20.77 0.76 13.18
CA LEU A 319 -19.86 -0.01 14.02
C LEU A 319 -18.98 0.89 14.88
N TYR A 320 -18.58 0.35 16.04
CA TYR A 320 -17.40 0.81 16.76
C TYR A 320 -16.23 -0.04 16.27
N PHE A 321 -15.25 0.61 15.64
CA PHE A 321 -14.10 -0.08 15.04
C PHE A 321 -13.06 -0.47 16.09
N ASP A 322 -12.30 -1.52 15.81
CA ASP A 322 -11.27 -2.06 16.72
C ASP A 322 -10.20 -1.01 17.06
N GLU A 323 -9.92 -0.09 16.13
CA GLU A 323 -8.99 1.04 16.33
C GLU A 323 -9.39 1.96 17.50
N MET A 324 -10.67 1.94 17.91
CA MET A 324 -11.17 2.79 19.00
C MET A 324 -11.21 2.08 20.36
N ALA A 325 -10.87 0.77 20.43
CA ALA A 325 -11.03 -0.04 21.63
C ALA A 325 -10.23 0.50 22.83
N SER A 326 -9.01 0.98 22.58
CA SER A 326 -8.15 1.57 23.63
C SER A 326 -8.72 2.89 24.17
N GLY A 327 -9.22 3.75 23.28
CA GLY A 327 -9.91 5.00 23.63
C GLY A 327 -11.16 4.74 24.45
N PHE A 328 -12.00 3.80 24.02
CA PHE A 328 -13.21 3.41 24.75
C PHE A 328 -12.89 2.84 26.13
N THR A 329 -11.88 1.97 26.25
CA THR A 329 -11.45 1.42 27.54
C THR A 329 -11.01 2.52 28.51
N ARG A 330 -10.26 3.50 28.02
CA ARG A 330 -9.86 4.67 28.81
C ARG A 330 -11.06 5.51 29.24
N LEU A 331 -12.01 5.77 28.32
CA LEU A 331 -13.25 6.49 28.64
C LEU A 331 -14.05 5.80 29.74
N GLN A 332 -14.18 4.47 29.68
CA GLN A 332 -14.87 3.70 30.72
C GLN A 332 -14.16 3.85 32.07
N GLN A 333 -12.84 3.82 32.10
CA GLN A 333 -12.07 4.01 33.33
C GLN A 333 -12.30 5.41 33.90
N ASP A 334 -12.14 6.45 33.07
CA ASP A 334 -12.34 7.84 33.48
C ASP A 334 -13.77 8.10 33.96
N ALA A 335 -14.78 7.48 33.33
CA ALA A 335 -16.18 7.57 33.75
C ALA A 335 -16.42 6.89 35.10
N ARG A 336 -15.86 5.70 35.35
CA ARG A 336 -15.96 5.02 36.65
C ARG A 336 -15.29 5.83 37.76
N ASP A 337 -14.12 6.38 37.49
CA ASP A 337 -13.39 7.21 38.44
C ASP A 337 -14.17 8.49 38.75
N PHE A 338 -14.82 9.10 37.75
CA PHE A 338 -15.70 10.25 37.95
C PHE A 338 -16.94 9.89 38.78
N ILE A 339 -17.62 8.78 38.48
CA ILE A 339 -18.77 8.28 39.25
C ILE A 339 -18.37 8.02 40.71
N ALA A 340 -17.22 7.39 40.94
CA ALA A 340 -16.70 7.13 42.28
C ALA A 340 -16.42 8.44 43.04
N LEU A 341 -15.85 9.44 42.34
CA LEU A 341 -15.58 10.76 42.92
C LEU A 341 -16.86 11.50 43.30
N LEU A 342 -17.91 11.44 42.46
CA LEU A 342 -19.21 12.01 42.77
C LEU A 342 -19.83 11.37 44.02
N ARG A 343 -19.73 10.04 44.16
CA ARG A 343 -20.20 9.33 45.36
C ARG A 343 -19.38 9.69 46.61
N HIS A 344 -18.06 9.82 46.46
CA HIS A 344 -17.18 10.20 47.57
C HIS A 344 -17.56 11.57 48.16
N PHE A 345 -17.97 12.52 47.32
CA PHE A 345 -18.45 13.83 47.75
C PHE A 345 -19.95 13.88 48.08
N GLY A 346 -20.63 12.72 48.12
CA GLY A 346 -22.01 12.62 48.58
C GLY A 346 -23.08 13.11 47.59
N LEU A 347 -22.78 13.17 46.28
CA LEU A 347 -23.80 13.53 45.29
C LEU A 347 -24.77 12.35 45.05
N PRO A 348 -26.09 12.59 45.04
CA PRO A 348 -27.11 11.55 44.96
C PRO A 348 -27.27 11.01 43.52
N LEU A 349 -26.34 10.15 43.09
CA LEU A 349 -26.38 9.50 41.79
C LEU A 349 -27.46 8.41 41.71
N ASP A 350 -28.12 8.32 40.55
CA ASP A 350 -29.06 7.24 40.25
C ASP A 350 -28.39 5.86 40.39
N PRO A 351 -29.08 4.86 40.98
CA PRO A 351 -28.61 3.48 41.06
C PRO A 351 -28.18 2.84 39.72
N HIS A 352 -28.58 3.38 38.56
CA HIS A 352 -28.18 2.90 37.24
C HIS A 352 -26.69 3.14 36.94
N PHE A 353 -26.05 4.15 37.56
CA PHE A 353 -24.62 4.44 37.37
C PHE A 353 -23.73 3.58 38.27
N GLN A 354 -23.79 2.25 38.15
CA GLN A 354 -22.95 1.34 38.94
C GLN A 354 -21.55 1.16 38.30
N PRO A 355 -20.50 0.85 39.10
CA PRO A 355 -19.13 0.71 38.57
C PRO A 355 -18.98 -0.47 37.58
N THR A 356 -19.87 -1.46 37.68
CA THR A 356 -19.92 -2.66 36.84
C THR A 356 -20.59 -2.44 35.50
N VAL A 357 -21.33 -1.34 35.31
CA VAL A 357 -22.05 -1.05 34.07
C VAL A 357 -21.10 -0.41 33.06
N VAL A 358 -21.14 -0.91 31.82
CA VAL A 358 -20.44 -0.28 30.69
C VAL A 358 -21.36 0.79 30.11
N LEU A 359 -20.89 2.03 30.09
CA LEU A 359 -21.67 3.16 29.57
C LEU A 359 -21.42 3.35 28.07
N THR A 360 -22.46 3.65 27.31
CA THR A 360 -22.30 4.17 25.95
C THR A 360 -21.68 5.57 25.97
N VAL A 361 -21.10 6.02 24.86
CA VAL A 361 -20.53 7.37 24.76
C VAL A 361 -21.59 8.43 25.05
N ASP A 362 -22.82 8.24 24.54
CA ASP A 362 -23.94 9.15 24.78
C ASP A 362 -24.35 9.19 26.27
N GLN A 363 -24.36 8.04 26.96
CA GLN A 363 -24.60 8.00 28.40
C GLN A 363 -23.50 8.71 29.21
N VAL A 364 -22.24 8.60 28.78
CA VAL A 364 -21.14 9.36 29.42
C VAL A 364 -21.33 10.86 29.19
N ILE A 365 -21.72 11.27 27.99
CA ILE A 365 -22.02 12.68 27.68
C ILE A 365 -23.17 13.20 28.54
N ASP A 366 -24.27 12.46 28.64
CA ASP A 366 -25.41 12.84 29.48
C ASP A 366 -25.02 12.93 30.98
N LEU A 367 -24.22 11.98 31.47
CA LEU A 367 -23.68 11.99 32.82
C LEU A 367 -22.93 13.30 33.13
N VAL A 368 -22.03 13.71 32.24
CA VAL A 368 -21.17 14.90 32.45
C VAL A 368 -21.82 16.22 32.04
N THR A 369 -23.05 16.19 31.53
CA THR A 369 -23.82 17.38 31.13
C THR A 369 -25.07 17.50 32.00
N THR A 370 -26.16 16.85 31.61
CA THR A 370 -27.47 16.95 32.25
C THR A 370 -27.42 16.47 33.69
N VAL A 371 -26.89 15.27 33.93
CA VAL A 371 -26.92 14.64 35.26
C VAL A 371 -26.04 15.43 36.23
N PHE A 372 -24.80 15.74 35.85
CA PHE A 372 -23.90 16.52 36.70
C PHE A 372 -24.46 17.90 37.06
N GLN A 373 -25.05 18.62 36.10
CA GLN A 373 -25.67 19.92 36.38
C GLN A 373 -26.82 19.80 37.39
N GLY A 374 -27.67 18.79 37.25
CA GLY A 374 -28.74 18.52 38.21
C GLY A 374 -28.23 18.20 39.61
N LEU A 375 -27.16 17.40 39.72
CA LEU A 375 -26.59 17.01 41.00
C LEU A 375 -25.95 18.18 41.76
N VAL A 376 -25.22 19.06 41.06
CA VAL A 376 -24.55 20.22 41.68
C VAL A 376 -25.56 21.26 42.18
N GLN A 377 -26.75 21.34 41.57
CA GLN A 377 -27.83 22.21 42.07
C GLN A 377 -28.44 21.72 43.38
N GLN A 378 -28.36 20.41 43.68
CA GLN A 378 -28.95 19.80 44.87
C GLN A 378 -28.02 19.82 46.08
N VAL A 379 -26.70 19.94 45.88
CA VAL A 379 -25.69 19.81 46.95
C VAL A 379 -24.80 21.04 47.02
N ARG A 380 -24.67 21.63 48.23
CA ARG A 380 -23.68 22.69 48.49
C ARG A 380 -22.27 22.10 48.61
N LEU A 381 -21.47 22.25 47.57
CA LEU A 381 -20.07 21.81 47.55
C LEU A 381 -19.12 22.93 48.01
N LYS A 382 -18.00 22.53 48.62
CA LYS A 382 -16.89 23.47 48.92
C LYS A 382 -16.27 23.97 47.60
N PRO A 383 -15.83 25.24 47.50
CA PRO A 383 -15.32 25.81 46.24
C PRO A 383 -14.23 24.96 45.58
N LYS A 384 -13.20 24.56 46.34
CA LYS A 384 -12.10 23.71 45.84
C LYS A 384 -12.56 22.35 45.32
N VAL A 385 -13.61 21.77 45.92
CA VAL A 385 -14.18 20.48 45.50
C VAL A 385 -14.97 20.65 44.22
N ALA A 386 -15.77 21.72 44.12
CA ALA A 386 -16.51 22.05 42.91
C ALA A 386 -15.56 22.30 41.72
N GLU A 387 -14.47 23.04 41.92
CA GLU A 387 -13.44 23.27 40.91
C GLU A 387 -12.80 21.96 40.42
N SER A 388 -12.42 21.07 41.35
CA SER A 388 -11.83 19.77 41.03
C SER A 388 -12.79 18.85 40.27
N LEU A 389 -14.06 18.78 40.69
CA LEU A 389 -15.09 18.02 39.99
C LEU A 389 -15.33 18.55 38.57
N GLU A 390 -15.41 19.87 38.42
CA GLU A 390 -15.62 20.51 37.13
C GLU A 390 -14.42 20.28 36.19
N GLU A 391 -13.19 20.29 36.70
CA GLU A 391 -12.01 19.94 35.92
C GLU A 391 -12.07 18.49 35.39
N LYS A 392 -12.39 17.52 36.26
CA LYS A 392 -12.55 16.12 35.87
C LYS A 392 -13.69 15.93 34.87
N ARG A 393 -14.83 16.58 35.10
CA ARG A 393 -15.98 16.60 34.19
C ARG A 393 -15.61 17.12 32.80
N ARG A 394 -14.88 18.24 32.72
CA ARG A 394 -14.40 18.80 31.44
C ARG A 394 -13.46 17.84 30.72
N GLY A 395 -12.55 17.18 31.45
CA GLY A 395 -11.66 16.16 30.89
C GLY A 395 -12.43 14.99 30.30
N LEU A 396 -13.40 14.45 31.05
CA LEU A 396 -14.24 13.34 30.61
C LEU A 396 -15.13 13.71 29.41
N LEU A 397 -15.72 14.91 29.40
CA LEU A 397 -16.49 15.41 28.26
C LEU A 397 -15.64 15.52 27.00
N LYS A 398 -14.42 16.07 27.12
CA LYS A 398 -13.48 16.16 25.98
C LYS A 398 -13.12 14.78 25.44
N ALA A 399 -12.87 13.80 26.31
CA ALA A 399 -12.58 12.43 25.91
C ALA A 399 -13.76 11.77 25.19
N ALA A 400 -14.98 11.92 25.71
CA ALA A 400 -16.19 11.39 25.09
C ALA A 400 -16.44 12.01 23.69
N GLN A 401 -16.29 13.34 23.58
CA GLN A 401 -16.41 14.05 22.30
C GLN A 401 -15.31 13.70 21.30
N GLN A 402 -14.10 13.37 21.77
CA GLN A 402 -13.04 12.88 20.89
C GLN A 402 -13.41 11.52 20.28
N ILE A 403 -13.86 10.57 21.10
CA ILE A 403 -14.27 9.24 20.62
C ILE A 403 -15.43 9.33 19.63
N GLN A 404 -16.40 10.22 19.87
CA GLN A 404 -17.50 10.45 18.93
C GLN A 404 -17.01 11.01 17.58
N ARG A 405 -16.03 11.94 17.61
CA ARG A 405 -15.41 12.46 16.39
C ARG A 405 -14.63 11.37 15.64
N ASP A 406 -13.82 10.59 16.36
CA ASP A 406 -13.05 9.48 15.78
C ASP A 406 -13.97 8.45 15.10
N GLN A 407 -15.10 8.12 15.75
CA GLN A 407 -16.11 7.23 15.18
C GLN A 407 -16.66 7.75 13.85
N VAL A 408 -17.01 9.05 13.79
CA VAL A 408 -17.52 9.69 12.57
C VAL A 408 -16.45 9.71 11.47
N THR A 409 -15.21 10.05 11.81
CA THR A 409 -14.08 10.07 10.85
C THR A 409 -13.84 8.69 10.26
N LEU A 410 -13.69 7.66 11.10
CA LEU A 410 -13.46 6.29 10.64
C LEU A 410 -14.64 5.75 9.81
N SER A 411 -15.87 6.01 10.24
CA SER A 411 -17.07 5.59 9.51
C SER A 411 -17.15 6.25 8.14
N THR A 412 -16.87 7.56 8.07
CA THR A 412 -16.87 8.33 6.82
C THR A 412 -15.85 7.77 5.83
N ARG A 413 -14.63 7.50 6.28
CA ARG A 413 -13.54 6.93 5.45
C ARG A 413 -13.88 5.55 4.90
N VAL A 414 -14.42 4.67 5.75
CA VAL A 414 -14.83 3.32 5.34
C VAL A 414 -15.97 3.40 4.33
N GLN A 415 -17.02 4.14 4.66
CA GLN A 415 -18.21 4.22 3.80
C GLN A 415 -17.91 4.93 2.47
N SER A 416 -17.09 5.98 2.45
CA SER A 416 -16.70 6.64 1.20
C SER A 416 -15.86 5.74 0.31
N SER A 417 -14.90 5.00 0.88
CA SER A 417 -14.08 4.03 0.13
C SER A 417 -14.93 2.90 -0.46
N LEU A 418 -15.90 2.37 0.30
CA LEU A 418 -16.86 1.36 -0.15
C LEU A 418 -17.78 1.91 -1.25
N ALA A 419 -18.28 3.13 -1.10
CA ALA A 419 -19.08 3.81 -2.11
C ALA A 419 -18.27 4.04 -3.40
N THR A 420 -17.01 4.48 -3.29
CA THR A 420 -16.08 4.62 -4.41
C THR A 420 -15.93 3.31 -5.19
N PHE A 421 -15.76 2.19 -4.50
CA PHE A 421 -15.71 0.88 -5.15
C PHE A 421 -17.00 0.58 -5.93
N LEU A 422 -18.18 0.78 -5.34
CA LEU A 422 -19.46 0.53 -6.02
C LEU A 422 -19.66 1.41 -7.26
N VAL A 423 -19.25 2.69 -7.18
CA VAL A 423 -19.29 3.60 -8.33
C VAL A 423 -18.41 3.08 -9.46
N ARG A 424 -17.17 2.67 -9.14
CA ARG A 424 -16.22 2.15 -10.14
C ARG A 424 -16.63 0.78 -10.69
N LEU A 425 -17.32 -0.03 -9.89
CA LEU A 425 -17.90 -1.31 -10.30
C LEU A 425 -19.06 -1.13 -11.30
N GLN A 426 -19.68 0.05 -11.36
CA GLN A 426 -20.83 0.35 -12.25
C GLN A 426 -22.04 -0.58 -12.03
N ARG A 427 -22.15 -1.19 -10.85
CA ARG A 427 -23.29 -2.02 -10.42
C ARG A 427 -23.98 -1.38 -9.22
N LEU A 428 -24.53 -0.20 -9.46
CA LEU A 428 -25.16 0.65 -8.44
C LEU A 428 -26.50 0.08 -7.96
N PRO A 429 -26.86 0.26 -6.67
CA PRO A 429 -28.19 -0.07 -6.17
C PRO A 429 -29.28 0.84 -6.77
N ASP A 430 -30.53 0.39 -6.69
CA ASP A 430 -31.70 1.18 -7.11
C ASP A 430 -31.80 2.48 -6.29
N LYS A 431 -31.68 2.35 -4.96
CA LYS A 431 -31.64 3.49 -4.04
C LYS A 431 -30.20 3.97 -3.92
N LEU A 432 -29.93 5.18 -4.43
CA LEU A 432 -28.57 5.75 -4.46
C LEU A 432 -28.12 6.44 -3.17
N ASN A 433 -29.03 6.75 -2.24
CA ASN A 433 -28.69 7.45 -1.00
C ASN A 433 -27.55 6.79 -0.18
N PRO A 434 -27.48 5.45 -0.05
CA PRO A 434 -26.38 4.76 0.61
C PRO A 434 -25.00 4.96 -0.06
N VAL A 435 -24.96 5.37 -1.33
CA VAL A 435 -23.72 5.63 -2.08
C VAL A 435 -23.42 7.14 -2.11
N ILE A 436 -24.43 7.97 -2.38
CA ILE A 436 -24.27 9.44 -2.47
C ILE A 436 -23.87 10.02 -1.11
N ARG A 437 -24.52 9.61 -0.02
CA ARG A 437 -24.32 10.22 1.30
C ARG A 437 -22.88 10.05 1.80
N PRO A 438 -22.26 8.86 1.77
CA PRO A 438 -20.85 8.72 2.17
C PRO A 438 -19.88 9.60 1.39
N LEU A 439 -20.04 9.67 0.06
CA LEU A 439 -19.18 10.51 -0.79
C LEU A 439 -19.35 12.00 -0.45
N MET A 440 -20.60 12.47 -0.30
CA MET A 440 -20.90 13.84 0.09
C MET A 440 -20.38 14.20 1.48
N GLU A 441 -20.43 13.26 2.43
CA GLU A 441 -19.92 13.48 3.79
C GLU A 441 -18.39 13.51 3.82
N SER A 442 -17.72 12.64 3.05
CA SER A 442 -16.27 12.68 2.91
C SER A 442 -15.81 14.00 2.28
N ILE A 443 -16.46 14.47 1.23
CA ILE A 443 -16.16 15.80 0.63
C ILE A 443 -16.31 16.92 1.68
N ARG A 444 -17.29 16.82 2.58
CA ARG A 444 -17.57 17.86 3.59
C ARG A 444 -16.59 17.84 4.77
N ARG A 445 -16.19 16.66 5.25
CA ARG A 445 -15.57 16.49 6.57
C ARG A 445 -14.17 15.87 6.55
N GLU A 446 -13.77 15.24 5.45
CA GLU A 446 -12.49 14.55 5.39
C GLU A 446 -11.33 15.55 5.44
N GLU A 447 -10.41 15.33 6.37
CA GLU A 447 -9.22 16.17 6.55
C GLU A 447 -8.12 15.80 5.55
N SER A 448 -8.08 14.53 5.11
CA SER A 448 -7.11 14.07 4.12
C SER A 448 -7.48 14.57 2.71
N PRO A 449 -6.65 15.40 2.07
CA PRO A 449 -6.93 15.87 0.72
C PRO A 449 -7.00 14.71 -0.29
N LEU A 450 -6.23 13.64 -0.08
CA LEU A 450 -6.22 12.46 -0.98
C LEU A 450 -7.56 11.73 -0.98
N LEU A 451 -8.14 11.51 0.21
CA LEU A 451 -9.41 10.80 0.35
C LEU A 451 -10.59 11.70 -0.06
N GLN A 452 -10.49 13.01 0.20
CA GLN A 452 -11.47 14.00 -0.22
C GLN A 452 -11.52 14.12 -1.75
N GLU A 453 -10.37 14.18 -2.42
CA GLU A 453 -10.23 14.20 -3.88
C GLU A 453 -10.75 12.91 -4.53
N ASP A 454 -10.42 11.74 -3.97
CA ASP A 454 -10.93 10.45 -4.46
C ASP A 454 -12.47 10.35 -4.37
N SER A 455 -13.04 10.88 -3.29
CA SER A 455 -14.49 10.97 -3.11
C SER A 455 -15.14 11.95 -4.10
N ALA A 456 -14.50 13.09 -4.37
CA ALA A 456 -14.97 14.06 -5.36
C ALA A 456 -14.97 13.47 -6.77
N HIS A 457 -13.89 12.82 -7.20
CA HIS A 457 -13.83 12.13 -8.49
C HIS A 457 -14.88 11.02 -8.62
N SER A 458 -15.08 10.26 -7.54
CA SER A 458 -16.09 9.20 -7.52
C SER A 458 -17.51 9.77 -7.57
N LEU A 459 -17.77 10.91 -6.92
CA LEU A 459 -19.06 11.59 -7.01
C LEU A 459 -19.35 12.09 -8.43
N VAL A 460 -18.35 12.65 -9.12
CA VAL A 460 -18.49 13.07 -10.53
C VAL A 460 -18.83 11.87 -11.42
N ARG A 461 -18.11 10.76 -11.29
CA ARG A 461 -18.40 9.52 -12.04
C ARG A 461 -19.79 8.97 -11.74
N LEU A 462 -20.24 9.06 -10.49
CA LEU A 462 -21.59 8.67 -10.09
C LEU A 462 -22.63 9.56 -10.77
N MET A 463 -22.41 10.88 -10.81
CA MET A 463 -23.30 11.83 -11.46
C MET A 463 -23.42 11.54 -12.96
N ASP A 464 -22.32 11.25 -13.65
CA ASP A 464 -22.32 10.85 -15.06
C ASP A 464 -23.17 9.58 -15.28
N SER A 465 -23.02 8.59 -14.40
CA SER A 465 -23.79 7.33 -14.44
C SER A 465 -25.28 7.51 -14.09
N CYS A 466 -25.67 8.68 -13.59
CA CYS A 466 -27.04 8.99 -13.18
C CYS A 466 -27.77 9.97 -14.11
N VAL A 467 -27.14 10.43 -15.20
CA VAL A 467 -27.73 11.41 -16.13
C VAL A 467 -29.06 10.91 -16.70
N GLU A 468 -29.12 9.63 -17.06
CA GLU A 468 -30.32 9.02 -17.67
C GLU A 468 -31.34 8.49 -16.65
N ARG A 469 -31.03 8.54 -15.34
CA ARG A 469 -31.93 8.02 -14.29
C ARG A 469 -33.13 8.95 -14.09
N VAL A 470 -34.29 8.36 -13.82
CA VAL A 470 -35.53 9.09 -13.49
C VAL A 470 -36.05 8.60 -12.12
N PRO A 471 -36.08 9.46 -11.08
CA PRO A 471 -35.60 10.84 -11.05
C PRO A 471 -34.06 10.93 -10.98
N CYS A 472 -33.49 11.91 -11.69
CA CYS A 472 -32.06 12.16 -11.67
C CYS A 472 -31.64 12.85 -10.34
N PRO A 473 -30.68 12.30 -9.58
CA PRO A 473 -30.25 12.88 -8.30
C PRO A 473 -29.33 14.10 -8.46
N ASN A 474 -28.75 14.33 -9.65
CA ASN A 474 -27.66 15.29 -9.87
C ASN A 474 -28.02 16.73 -9.44
N GLY A 475 -29.24 17.18 -9.74
CA GLY A 475 -29.68 18.53 -9.34
C GLY A 475 -29.73 18.73 -7.82
N LYS A 476 -29.95 17.69 -7.02
CA LYS A 476 -29.87 17.77 -5.56
C LYS A 476 -28.41 17.74 -5.08
N ILE A 477 -27.58 16.91 -5.70
CA ILE A 477 -26.15 16.80 -5.37
C ILE A 477 -25.45 18.15 -5.58
N VAL A 478 -25.61 18.76 -6.76
CA VAL A 478 -24.97 20.06 -7.09
C VAL A 478 -25.40 21.16 -6.13
N ARG A 479 -26.70 21.26 -5.78
CA ARG A 479 -27.18 22.24 -4.80
C ARG A 479 -26.54 22.06 -3.43
N ASN A 480 -26.37 20.81 -2.97
CA ASN A 480 -25.71 20.55 -1.70
C ASN A 480 -24.22 20.92 -1.74
N LEU A 481 -23.52 20.65 -2.85
CA LEU A 481 -22.11 21.03 -3.02
C LEU A 481 -21.92 22.56 -3.02
N LEU A 482 -22.81 23.29 -3.70
CA LEU A 482 -22.80 24.76 -3.65
C LEU A 482 -23.01 25.29 -2.24
N ALA A 483 -23.91 24.66 -1.46
CA ALA A 483 -24.13 25.00 -0.06
C ALA A 483 -22.97 24.63 0.88
N TYR A 484 -21.96 23.88 0.42
CA TYR A 484 -20.72 23.66 1.19
C TYR A 484 -19.66 24.74 0.91
N LEU A 485 -19.75 25.41 -0.23
CA LEU A 485 -18.80 26.47 -0.65
C LEU A 485 -19.22 27.86 -0.15
N CYS A 486 -20.52 28.08 0.01
CA CYS A 486 -21.13 29.30 0.53
C CYS A 486 -21.43 29.15 2.02
#